data_AF-A0A2S1QDH7-F1
#
_entry.id   AF-A0A2S1QDH7-F1
#
_cell.length_a   1.000
_cell.length_b   1.000
_cell.length_c   1.000
_cell.angle_alpha   90.00
_cell.angle_beta   90.00
_cell.angle_gamma   90.00
#
_symmetry.space_group_name_H-M   'P 1'
#
loop_
_entity.id
_entity.type
_entity.pdbx_description
1 polymer ?
#
loop_
_entity_poly.entity_id
_entity_poly.type
_entity_poly.pdbx_seq_one_letter_code
_entity_poly.pdbx_strand_id
1 'polypeptide(L)'
;MMVAVTVVSCDDEPLEGVFSVTGDGSDPSEPDPDSETCQLAFDTFVAAQAAFSSATEANYSQACGAYATAIQATIQLCGDASGTLQATLTSLGDCSTPDPCFQAEINANAALGALNNASSDNEEQLCLAYSAALEAQIEACGDASGNIQATIDALNCGGDCAAAQVATSEAREIFNAVDPLDEDAYTAACADYSMALQTQIAACGDADGSLNAIVLDLGDCSPPEQDGPVQVTIGDVFTNFNTATVSISGSLLSVIATDIDTGDTFTFDIVLQQTGDNVMQNTTLTVGGVVHTASIEATTPFVNNITANDDTTIVGTFSGTFTNPDNEEVLTAGGVINIVY
;
A
#
# COMPACT_ATOMS: atom_id res chain seq x y z
N MET A 1 -44.62 50.93 -75.20
CA MET A 1 -43.91 49.89 -74.44
C MET A 1 -44.53 49.89 -73.05
N MET A 2 -45.53 49.03 -72.84
CA MET A 2 -46.30 48.91 -71.59
C MET A 2 -45.64 47.87 -70.70
N VAL A 3 -45.45 48.20 -69.44
CA VAL A 3 -44.99 47.30 -68.38
C VAL A 3 -46.21 46.59 -67.81
N ALA A 4 -46.21 45.26 -67.86
CA ALA A 4 -47.22 44.42 -67.24
C ALA A 4 -46.74 44.02 -65.83
N VAL A 5 -47.60 44.25 -64.83
CA VAL A 5 -47.44 43.77 -63.45
C VAL A 5 -48.35 42.57 -63.28
N THR A 6 -47.78 41.42 -62.91
CA THR A 6 -48.50 40.19 -62.57
C THR A 6 -48.65 40.09 -61.05
N VAL A 7 -49.89 40.13 -60.56
CA VAL A 7 -50.25 39.70 -59.21
C VAL A 7 -50.69 38.25 -59.27
N VAL A 8 -49.98 37.39 -58.54
CA VAL A 8 -50.33 35.98 -58.33
C VAL A 8 -51.24 35.91 -57.10
N SER A 9 -52.34 35.18 -57.26
CA SER A 9 -53.33 34.88 -56.22
C SER A 9 -52.71 34.07 -55.08
N CYS A 10 -52.84 34.55 -53.85
CA CYS A 10 -52.78 33.71 -52.66
C CYS A 10 -54.19 33.14 -52.44
N ASP A 11 -54.34 31.82 -52.56
CA ASP A 11 -55.50 31.13 -52.00
C ASP A 11 -55.38 31.18 -50.47
N ASP A 12 -56.35 31.84 -49.85
CA ASP A 12 -56.51 31.96 -48.40
C ASP A 12 -57.31 30.73 -47.94
N GLU A 13 -56.63 29.63 -47.63
CA GLU A 13 -57.26 28.48 -46.96
C GLU A 13 -57.46 28.82 -45.47
N PRO A 14 -58.68 28.66 -44.91
CA PRO A 14 -58.90 28.89 -43.50
C PRO A 14 -58.21 27.76 -42.71
N LEU A 15 -57.27 28.15 -41.85
CA LEU A 15 -56.60 27.27 -40.90
C LEU A 15 -57.61 26.78 -39.86
N GLU A 16 -58.34 25.71 -40.17
CA GLU A 16 -59.06 24.91 -39.18
C GLU A 16 -58.09 23.93 -38.50
N GLY A 17 -57.26 24.48 -37.63
CA GLY A 17 -56.50 23.76 -36.62
C GLY A 17 -56.54 24.59 -35.34
N VAL A 18 -56.85 23.97 -34.21
CA VAL A 18 -56.72 24.62 -32.91
C VAL A 18 -55.27 25.06 -32.73
N PHE A 19 -55.02 26.36 -32.85
CA PHE A 19 -53.76 26.96 -32.41
C PHE A 19 -53.71 26.89 -30.89
N SER A 20 -53.36 25.72 -30.37
CA SER A 20 -52.80 25.66 -29.04
C SER A 20 -51.31 25.61 -29.21
N VAL A 21 -50.71 26.79 -29.22
CA VAL A 21 -49.29 26.99 -29.03
C VAL A 21 -49.18 27.84 -27.79
N THR A 22 -48.41 27.36 -26.81
CA THR A 22 -47.89 28.18 -25.72
C THR A 22 -47.06 29.33 -26.32
N GLY A 23 -46.74 30.36 -25.53
CA GLY A 23 -46.09 31.60 -26.02
C GLY A 23 -44.75 31.41 -26.75
N ASP A 24 -44.19 30.20 -26.73
CA ASP A 24 -42.96 29.70 -27.33
C ASP A 24 -43.17 28.81 -28.58
N GLY A 25 -44.40 28.39 -28.90
CA GLY A 25 -44.69 27.54 -30.06
C GLY A 25 -44.69 26.03 -29.79
N SER A 26 -44.62 25.60 -28.52
CA SER A 26 -44.70 24.20 -28.12
C SER A 26 -46.14 23.66 -28.18
N ASP A 27 -46.28 22.36 -28.48
CA ASP A 27 -47.56 21.65 -28.41
C ASP A 27 -47.96 21.50 -26.93
N PRO A 28 -49.15 21.97 -26.48
CA PRO A 28 -49.60 21.88 -25.09
C PRO A 28 -49.71 20.44 -24.55
N SER A 29 -49.66 19.44 -25.43
CA SER A 29 -49.80 18.03 -25.07
C SER A 29 -48.48 17.29 -24.90
N GLU A 30 -47.36 17.93 -25.23
CA GLU A 30 -46.01 17.38 -25.06
C GLU A 30 -45.27 18.14 -23.93
N PRO A 31 -44.50 17.44 -23.07
CA PRO A 31 -43.67 18.07 -22.06
C PRO A 31 -42.65 19.00 -22.72
N ASP A 32 -42.64 20.28 -22.33
CA ASP A 32 -41.66 21.26 -22.80
C ASP A 32 -40.52 21.39 -21.76
N PRO A 33 -39.31 20.87 -22.07
CA PRO A 33 -38.18 20.89 -21.15
C PRO A 33 -37.64 22.29 -20.87
N ASP A 34 -37.96 23.28 -21.71
CA ASP A 34 -37.51 24.68 -21.56
C ASP A 34 -38.57 25.57 -20.88
N SER A 35 -39.71 25.00 -20.49
CA SER A 35 -40.78 25.74 -19.81
C SER A 35 -40.39 26.17 -18.39
N GLU A 36 -40.87 27.35 -17.95
CA GLU A 36 -40.69 27.82 -16.57
C GLU A 36 -41.21 26.79 -15.54
N THR A 37 -42.25 26.03 -15.90
CA THR A 37 -42.80 24.95 -15.09
C THR A 37 -41.88 23.74 -14.97
N CYS A 38 -41.16 23.40 -16.03
CA CYS A 38 -40.15 22.34 -15.99
C CYS A 38 -38.95 22.76 -15.15
N GLN A 39 -38.47 24.00 -15.29
CA GLN A 39 -37.37 24.51 -14.48
C GLN A 39 -37.71 24.48 -12.97
N LEU A 40 -38.92 24.91 -12.60
CA LEU A 40 -39.38 24.84 -11.21
C LEU A 40 -39.47 23.40 -10.69
N ALA A 41 -39.85 22.44 -11.55
CA ALA A 41 -39.88 21.02 -11.20
C ALA A 41 -38.46 20.48 -10.94
N PHE A 42 -37.48 20.86 -11.76
CA PHE A 42 -36.08 20.52 -11.53
C PHE A 42 -35.52 21.13 -10.23
N ASP A 43 -35.79 22.40 -9.96
CA ASP A 43 -35.36 23.06 -8.71
C ASP A 43 -35.95 22.33 -7.48
N THR A 44 -37.22 21.93 -7.57
CA THR A 44 -37.90 21.17 -6.52
C THR A 44 -37.31 19.76 -6.37
N PHE A 45 -36.97 19.10 -7.48
CA PHE A 45 -36.31 17.80 -7.50
C PHE A 45 -34.94 17.85 -6.83
N VAL A 46 -34.10 18.83 -7.18
CA VAL A 46 -32.78 19.01 -6.57
C VAL A 46 -32.89 19.28 -5.07
N ALA A 47 -33.82 20.14 -4.66
CA ALA A 47 -34.06 20.41 -3.24
C ALA A 47 -34.55 19.18 -2.47
N ALA A 48 -35.47 18.40 -3.06
CA ALA A 48 -35.97 17.17 -2.47
C ALA A 48 -34.91 16.07 -2.40
N GLN A 49 -34.04 15.98 -3.42
CA GLN A 49 -32.88 15.09 -3.42
C GLN A 49 -31.92 15.42 -2.27
N ALA A 50 -31.60 16.70 -2.07
CA ALA A 50 -30.73 17.13 -0.97
C ALA A 50 -31.35 16.88 0.41
N ALA A 51 -32.68 17.03 0.53
CA ALA A 51 -33.40 16.69 1.76
C ALA A 51 -33.42 15.18 2.01
N PHE A 52 -33.51 14.37 0.95
CA PHE A 52 -33.43 12.92 1.04
C PHE A 52 -32.02 12.43 1.34
N SER A 53 -30.99 13.01 0.71
CA SER A 53 -29.57 12.71 0.95
C SER A 53 -29.15 12.87 2.42
N SER A 54 -29.78 13.81 3.11
CA SER A 54 -29.54 14.11 4.53
C SER A 54 -30.57 13.49 5.48
N ALA A 55 -31.44 12.59 4.99
CA ALA A 55 -32.46 11.97 5.80
C ALA A 55 -31.86 10.99 6.83
N THR A 56 -32.48 10.97 7.99
CA THR A 56 -32.27 10.03 9.10
C THR A 56 -33.44 9.06 9.16
N GLU A 57 -33.32 7.99 9.95
CA GLU A 57 -34.46 7.08 10.19
C GLU A 57 -35.74 7.79 10.62
N ALA A 58 -35.62 8.90 11.37
CA ALA A 58 -36.76 9.63 11.92
C ALA A 58 -37.57 10.42 10.88
N ASN A 59 -36.95 10.85 9.77
CA ASN A 59 -37.58 11.65 8.72
C ASN A 59 -37.51 11.00 7.32
N TYR A 60 -36.97 9.78 7.22
CA TYR A 60 -36.81 9.04 5.97
C TYR A 60 -38.10 9.00 5.15
N SER A 61 -39.21 8.51 5.72
CA SER A 61 -40.47 8.34 4.97
C SER A 61 -41.00 9.68 4.42
N GLN A 62 -40.80 10.78 5.16
CA GLN A 62 -41.18 12.12 4.73
C GLN A 62 -40.29 12.63 3.59
N ALA A 63 -38.97 12.50 3.75
CA ALA A 63 -38.00 12.96 2.76
C ALA A 63 -38.06 12.12 1.46
N CYS A 64 -38.19 10.80 1.60
CA CYS A 64 -38.39 9.86 0.50
C CYS A 64 -39.68 10.16 -0.26
N GLY A 65 -40.79 10.36 0.45
CA GLY A 65 -42.08 10.72 -0.17
C GLY A 65 -42.02 12.06 -0.91
N ALA A 66 -41.33 13.05 -0.35
CA ALA A 66 -41.10 14.33 -1.02
C ALA A 66 -40.25 14.17 -2.28
N TYR A 67 -39.18 13.36 -2.23
CA TYR A 67 -38.32 13.09 -3.36
C TYR A 67 -39.04 12.30 -4.47
N ALA A 68 -39.79 11.25 -4.12
CA ALA A 68 -40.62 10.50 -5.06
C ALA A 68 -41.68 11.38 -5.74
N THR A 69 -42.30 12.30 -4.97
CA THR A 69 -43.26 13.27 -5.51
C THR A 69 -42.58 14.25 -6.47
N ALA A 70 -41.39 14.73 -6.12
CA ALA A 70 -40.63 15.63 -6.97
C ALA A 70 -40.20 14.95 -8.28
N ILE A 71 -39.73 13.69 -8.23
CA ILE A 71 -39.44 12.89 -9.43
C ILE A 71 -40.68 12.75 -10.31
N GLN A 72 -41.85 12.41 -9.75
CA GLN A 72 -43.09 12.29 -10.53
C GLN A 72 -43.49 13.62 -11.18
N ALA A 73 -43.33 14.74 -10.47
CA ALA A 73 -43.59 16.06 -11.03
C ALA A 73 -42.63 16.38 -12.19
N THR A 74 -41.34 16.07 -12.05
CA THR A 74 -40.35 16.24 -13.13
C THR A 74 -40.68 15.36 -14.34
N ILE A 75 -41.04 14.09 -14.15
CA ILE A 75 -41.45 13.20 -15.25
C ILE A 75 -42.69 13.77 -15.98
N GLN A 76 -43.67 14.28 -15.23
CA GLN A 76 -44.92 14.80 -15.82
C GLN A 76 -44.71 16.12 -16.57
N LEU A 77 -43.84 17.00 -16.07
CA LEU A 77 -43.68 18.36 -16.59
C LEU A 77 -42.54 18.47 -17.62
N CYS A 78 -41.49 17.68 -17.48
CA CYS A 78 -40.28 17.72 -18.31
C CYS A 78 -40.09 16.48 -19.20
N GLY A 79 -40.85 15.40 -18.93
CA GLY A 79 -40.65 14.10 -19.59
C GLY A 79 -39.50 13.27 -19.02
N ASP A 80 -39.45 12.00 -19.41
CA ASP A 80 -38.40 11.04 -19.03
C ASP A 80 -38.13 10.07 -20.19
N ALA A 81 -37.65 10.61 -21.31
CA ALA A 81 -37.41 9.82 -22.52
C ALA A 81 -36.39 8.69 -22.33
N SER A 82 -35.47 8.84 -21.37
CA SER A 82 -34.48 7.84 -20.99
C SER A 82 -35.02 6.78 -20.01
N GLY A 83 -36.17 7.01 -19.38
CA GLY A 83 -36.73 6.14 -18.34
C GLY A 83 -35.95 6.13 -17.02
N THR A 84 -34.97 7.02 -16.88
CA THR A 84 -34.04 7.07 -15.74
C THR A 84 -34.72 7.55 -14.47
N LEU A 85 -35.60 8.55 -14.59
CA LEU A 85 -36.37 9.07 -13.46
C LEU A 85 -37.40 8.03 -13.01
N GLN A 86 -38.03 7.33 -13.95
CA GLN A 86 -38.96 6.24 -13.67
C GLN A 86 -38.27 5.04 -13.03
N ALA A 87 -37.04 4.71 -13.44
CA ALA A 87 -36.22 3.67 -12.81
C ALA A 87 -35.85 4.06 -11.36
N THR A 88 -35.46 5.32 -11.15
CA THR A 88 -35.17 5.87 -9.81
C THR A 88 -36.39 5.78 -8.92
N LEU A 89 -37.57 6.17 -9.42
CA LEU A 89 -38.84 6.05 -8.72
C LEU A 89 -39.19 4.61 -8.36
N THR A 90 -38.86 3.65 -9.24
CA THR A 90 -39.08 2.22 -9.00
C THR A 90 -38.14 1.71 -7.91
N SER A 91 -36.88 2.17 -7.90
CA SER A 91 -35.88 1.82 -6.89
C SER A 91 -36.21 2.36 -5.49
N LEU A 92 -36.83 3.55 -5.42
CA LEU A 92 -37.31 4.15 -4.17
C LEU A 92 -38.39 3.31 -3.45
N GLY A 93 -39.11 2.45 -4.19
CA GLY A 93 -40.17 1.62 -3.64
C GLY A 93 -41.32 2.42 -3.03
N ASP A 94 -41.86 1.97 -1.89
CA ASP A 94 -43.00 2.59 -1.21
C ASP A 94 -42.59 3.58 -0.10
N CYS A 95 -41.29 3.87 0.05
CA CYS A 95 -40.74 4.75 1.08
C CYS A 95 -41.09 4.32 2.53
N SER A 96 -41.47 3.06 2.76
CA SER A 96 -41.80 2.54 4.09
C SER A 96 -40.60 1.97 4.84
N THR A 97 -39.55 1.59 4.10
CA THR A 97 -38.31 1.02 4.65
C THR A 97 -37.10 1.80 4.11
N PRO A 98 -36.17 2.22 4.99
CA PRO A 98 -34.89 2.76 4.56
C PRO A 98 -34.11 1.74 3.73
N ASP A 99 -33.74 2.11 2.50
CA ASP A 99 -32.69 1.41 1.76
C ASP A 99 -31.36 2.16 1.99
N PRO A 100 -30.52 1.69 2.94
CA PRO A 100 -29.27 2.37 3.26
C PRO A 100 -28.30 2.37 2.08
N CYS A 101 -28.37 1.38 1.18
CA CYS A 101 -27.50 1.31 0.01
C CYS A 101 -27.87 2.41 -1.00
N PHE A 102 -29.15 2.49 -1.38
CA PHE A 102 -29.62 3.56 -2.27
C PHE A 102 -29.35 4.97 -1.71
N GLN A 103 -29.48 5.13 -0.39
CA GLN A 103 -29.16 6.39 0.27
C GLN A 103 -27.67 6.74 0.16
N ALA A 104 -26.79 5.76 0.34
CA ALA A 104 -25.35 5.95 0.21
C ALA A 104 -24.95 6.27 -1.23
N GLU A 105 -25.57 5.65 -2.24
CA GLU A 105 -25.37 5.98 -3.66
C GLU A 105 -25.73 7.43 -3.99
N ILE A 106 -26.85 7.92 -3.46
CA ILE A 106 -27.25 9.33 -3.62
C ILE A 106 -26.24 10.25 -2.95
N ASN A 107 -25.76 9.89 -1.75
CA ASN A 107 -24.80 10.70 -1.01
C ASN A 107 -23.45 10.77 -1.72
N ALA A 108 -22.97 9.65 -2.27
CA ALA A 108 -21.75 9.60 -3.08
C ALA A 108 -21.88 10.46 -4.35
N ASN A 109 -23.01 10.38 -5.06
CA ASN A 109 -23.26 11.22 -6.24
C ASN A 109 -23.37 12.71 -5.90
N ALA A 110 -24.04 13.05 -4.79
CA ALA A 110 -24.14 14.43 -4.32
C ALA A 110 -22.76 15.00 -3.93
N ALA A 111 -21.94 14.21 -3.24
CA ALA A 111 -20.57 14.59 -2.87
C ALA A 111 -19.66 14.74 -4.10
N LEU A 112 -19.77 13.85 -5.10
CA LEU A 112 -19.08 14.00 -6.39
C LEU A 112 -19.52 15.28 -7.12
N GLY A 113 -20.83 15.56 -7.14
CA GLY A 113 -21.38 16.80 -7.69
C GLY A 113 -20.82 18.04 -7.00
N ALA A 114 -20.67 17.99 -5.66
CA ALA A 114 -20.06 19.08 -4.90
C ALA A 114 -18.56 19.23 -5.23
N LEU A 115 -17.81 18.12 -5.29
CA LEU A 115 -16.38 18.12 -5.66
C LEU A 115 -16.15 18.67 -7.08
N ASN A 116 -16.96 18.29 -8.06
CA ASN A 116 -16.86 18.80 -9.43
C ASN A 116 -17.10 20.32 -9.54
N ASN A 117 -17.76 20.91 -8.54
CA ASN A 117 -18.00 22.35 -8.45
C ASN A 117 -17.14 23.01 -7.37
N ALA A 118 -16.10 22.33 -6.87
CA ALA A 118 -15.18 22.87 -5.90
C ALA A 118 -14.40 24.07 -6.45
N SER A 119 -14.03 24.98 -5.55
CA SER A 119 -12.99 25.97 -5.78
C SER A 119 -11.68 25.47 -5.16
N SER A 120 -10.56 26.14 -5.49
CA SER A 120 -9.25 25.84 -4.89
C SER A 120 -9.23 25.90 -3.36
N ASP A 121 -10.19 26.60 -2.75
CA ASP A 121 -10.22 26.83 -1.31
C ASP A 121 -10.94 25.71 -0.54
N ASN A 122 -11.72 24.86 -1.24
CA ASN A 122 -12.53 23.81 -0.63
C ASN A 122 -12.41 22.44 -1.33
N GLU A 123 -11.59 22.33 -2.37
CA GLU A 123 -11.35 21.10 -3.14
C GLU A 123 -10.94 19.93 -2.24
N GLU A 124 -9.96 20.13 -1.35
CA GLU A 124 -9.51 19.09 -0.40
C GLU A 124 -10.65 18.62 0.50
N GLN A 125 -11.40 19.55 1.09
CA GLN A 125 -12.53 19.24 1.98
C GLN A 125 -13.64 18.47 1.24
N LEU A 126 -13.97 18.89 0.02
CA LEU A 126 -15.00 18.24 -0.79
C LEU A 126 -14.55 16.90 -1.34
N CYS A 127 -13.25 16.73 -1.60
CA CYS A 127 -12.67 15.47 -2.02
C CYS A 127 -12.73 14.45 -0.86
N LEU A 128 -12.32 14.85 0.34
CA LEU A 128 -12.46 14.03 1.55
C LEU A 128 -13.93 13.66 1.82
N ALA A 129 -14.85 14.59 1.61
CA ALA A 129 -16.29 14.32 1.74
C ALA A 129 -16.78 13.29 0.70
N TYR A 130 -16.27 13.34 -0.53
CA TYR A 130 -16.58 12.35 -1.56
C TYR A 130 -15.98 10.97 -1.23
N SER A 131 -14.72 10.91 -0.80
CA SER A 131 -14.08 9.68 -0.32
C SER A 131 -14.88 9.02 0.81
N ALA A 132 -15.26 9.78 1.83
CA ALA A 132 -16.07 9.28 2.95
C ALA A 132 -17.46 8.80 2.51
N ALA A 133 -18.07 9.45 1.51
CA ALA A 133 -19.35 9.00 0.96
C ALA A 133 -19.23 7.68 0.19
N LEU A 134 -18.11 7.46 -0.52
CA LEU A 134 -17.82 6.18 -1.16
C LEU A 134 -17.56 5.07 -0.14
N GLU A 135 -16.84 5.35 0.97
CA GLU A 135 -16.66 4.39 2.07
C GLU A 135 -18.00 3.98 2.69
N ALA A 136 -18.90 4.95 2.93
CA ALA A 136 -20.25 4.67 3.41
C ALA A 136 -21.07 3.86 2.39
N GLN A 137 -20.84 4.06 1.08
CA GLN A 137 -21.45 3.23 0.03
C GLN A 137 -20.91 1.79 0.06
N ILE A 138 -19.61 1.59 0.29
CA ILE A 138 -19.04 0.24 0.49
C ILE A 138 -19.67 -0.42 1.73
N GLU A 139 -19.82 0.31 2.83
CA GLU A 139 -20.41 -0.24 4.06
C GLU A 139 -21.89 -0.65 3.86
N ALA A 140 -22.66 0.14 3.15
CA ALA A 140 -24.10 -0.11 2.95
C ALA A 140 -24.42 -1.09 1.81
N CYS A 141 -23.66 -1.03 0.70
CA CYS A 141 -23.92 -1.80 -0.52
C CYS A 141 -22.96 -2.99 -0.72
N GLY A 142 -21.78 -2.97 -0.07
CA GLY A 142 -20.65 -3.84 -0.38
C GLY A 142 -19.91 -3.43 -1.67
N ASP A 143 -18.67 -3.89 -1.82
CA ASP A 143 -17.87 -3.73 -3.04
C ASP A 143 -17.15 -5.02 -3.41
N ALA A 144 -17.93 -6.03 -3.82
CA ALA A 144 -17.37 -7.33 -4.21
C ALA A 144 -16.45 -7.24 -5.44
N SER A 145 -16.59 -6.18 -6.25
CA SER A 145 -15.74 -5.92 -7.42
C SER A 145 -14.44 -5.18 -7.11
N GLY A 146 -14.34 -4.51 -5.96
CA GLY A 146 -13.22 -3.62 -5.61
C GLY A 146 -13.19 -2.31 -6.41
N ASN A 147 -14.23 -1.99 -7.19
CA ASN A 147 -14.23 -0.83 -8.07
C ASN A 147 -14.40 0.49 -7.31
N ILE A 148 -15.19 0.47 -6.22
CA ILE A 148 -15.39 1.64 -5.37
C ILE A 148 -14.11 1.89 -4.58
N GLN A 149 -13.50 0.84 -4.02
CA GLN A 149 -12.22 0.94 -3.34
C GLN A 149 -11.12 1.48 -4.28
N ALA A 150 -11.01 0.96 -5.50
CA ALA A 150 -10.05 1.47 -6.47
C ALA A 150 -10.29 2.95 -6.84
N THR A 151 -11.53 3.41 -6.78
CA THR A 151 -11.86 4.84 -6.99
C THR A 151 -11.39 5.68 -5.81
N ILE A 152 -11.59 5.21 -4.57
CA ILE A 152 -11.08 5.85 -3.35
C ILE A 152 -9.56 5.91 -3.37
N ASP A 153 -8.88 4.81 -3.69
CA ASP A 153 -7.42 4.73 -3.72
C ASP A 153 -6.81 5.68 -4.79
N ALA A 154 -7.52 5.87 -5.90
CA ALA A 154 -7.14 6.84 -6.93
C ALA A 154 -7.47 8.29 -6.54
N LEU A 155 -8.37 8.51 -5.57
CA LEU A 155 -8.77 9.82 -5.07
C LEU A 155 -7.69 10.38 -4.15
N ASN A 156 -6.80 11.22 -4.68
CA ASN A 156 -5.74 11.87 -3.89
C ASN A 156 -6.26 13.09 -3.09
N CYS A 157 -7.24 12.88 -2.21
CA CYS A 157 -8.02 13.94 -1.59
C CYS A 157 -7.33 14.77 -0.51
N GLY A 158 -6.08 14.45 -0.14
CA GLY A 158 -5.27 15.23 0.82
C GLY A 158 -3.98 15.78 0.22
N GLY A 159 -3.92 15.92 -1.11
CA GLY A 159 -2.75 16.40 -1.84
C GLY A 159 -1.55 15.47 -1.70
N ASP A 160 -0.35 15.98 -1.98
CA ASP A 160 0.88 15.18 -1.99
C ASP A 160 1.14 14.46 -0.66
N CYS A 161 0.62 14.98 0.47
CA CYS A 161 0.81 14.37 1.78
C CYS A 161 0.00 13.07 1.95
N ALA A 162 -1.28 13.05 1.59
CA ALA A 162 -2.10 11.84 1.70
C ALA A 162 -1.59 10.72 0.77
N ALA A 163 -1.24 11.06 -0.47
CA ALA A 163 -0.60 10.11 -1.39
C ALA A 163 0.70 9.53 -0.80
N ALA A 164 1.54 10.38 -0.19
CA ALA A 164 2.79 9.91 0.40
C ALA A 164 2.57 9.01 1.63
N GLN A 165 1.52 9.23 2.41
CA GLN A 165 1.13 8.36 3.52
C GLN A 165 0.69 6.97 3.04
N VAL A 166 -0.13 6.90 1.99
CA VAL A 166 -0.56 5.64 1.37
C VAL A 166 0.66 4.88 0.84
N ALA A 167 1.48 5.52 0.01
CA ALA A 167 2.69 4.92 -0.56
C ALA A 167 3.65 4.41 0.54
N THR A 168 3.78 5.15 1.64
CA THR A 168 4.59 4.73 2.79
C THR A 168 4.02 3.50 3.48
N SER A 169 2.69 3.42 3.63
CA SER A 169 2.05 2.24 4.22
C SER A 169 2.23 1.00 3.33
N GLU A 170 2.03 1.14 2.02
CA GLU A 170 2.21 0.05 1.05
C GLU A 170 3.67 -0.44 1.03
N ALA A 171 4.63 0.49 0.94
CA ALA A 171 6.05 0.13 0.94
C ALA A 171 6.48 -0.56 2.25
N ARG A 172 5.92 -0.13 3.39
CA ARG A 172 6.12 -0.79 4.69
C ARG A 172 5.57 -2.21 4.70
N GLU A 173 4.40 -2.44 4.13
CA GLU A 173 3.80 -3.77 4.05
C GLU A 173 4.65 -4.71 3.20
N ILE A 174 5.15 -4.23 2.06
CA ILE A 174 6.09 -4.98 1.21
C ILE A 174 7.35 -5.30 2.00
N PHE A 175 8.00 -4.30 2.62
CA PHE A 175 9.21 -4.50 3.42
C PHE A 175 9.02 -5.53 4.54
N ASN A 176 7.90 -5.46 5.27
CA ASN A 176 7.60 -6.42 6.35
C ASN A 176 7.28 -7.84 5.86
N ALA A 177 6.94 -8.01 4.58
CA ALA A 177 6.60 -9.30 3.99
C ALA A 177 7.80 -9.99 3.32
N VAL A 178 8.91 -9.27 3.09
CA VAL A 178 10.10 -9.83 2.45
C VAL A 178 10.86 -10.74 3.43
N ASP A 179 11.35 -11.86 2.91
CA ASP A 179 12.28 -12.73 3.62
C ASP A 179 13.63 -12.03 3.78
N PRO A 180 14.12 -11.79 5.01
CA PRO A 180 15.44 -11.17 5.23
C PRO A 180 16.61 -11.97 4.65
N LEU A 181 16.41 -13.24 4.31
CA LEU A 181 17.43 -14.09 3.67
C LEU A 181 17.52 -13.89 2.15
N ASP A 182 16.51 -13.26 1.54
CA ASP A 182 16.56 -12.83 0.14
C ASP A 182 17.15 -11.42 0.09
N GLU A 183 18.49 -11.34 0.09
CA GLU A 183 19.24 -10.09 0.19
C GLU A 183 18.81 -9.06 -0.88
N ASP A 184 18.65 -9.51 -2.12
CA ASP A 184 18.22 -8.64 -3.24
C ASP A 184 16.81 -8.08 -3.00
N ALA A 185 15.86 -8.93 -2.59
CA ALA A 185 14.50 -8.49 -2.30
C ALA A 185 14.44 -7.59 -1.06
N TYR A 186 15.20 -7.90 -0.02
CA TYR A 186 15.23 -7.14 1.24
C TYR A 186 15.78 -5.74 1.01
N THR A 187 16.94 -5.64 0.35
CA THR A 187 17.55 -4.34 0.05
C THR A 187 16.65 -3.50 -0.86
N ALA A 188 16.00 -4.10 -1.85
CA ALA A 188 15.04 -3.39 -2.70
C ALA A 188 13.83 -2.85 -1.91
N ALA A 189 13.18 -3.70 -1.11
CA ALA A 189 12.00 -3.30 -0.35
C ALA A 189 12.32 -2.27 0.75
N CYS A 190 13.48 -2.40 1.40
CA CYS A 190 13.95 -1.42 2.37
C CYS A 190 14.21 -0.06 1.72
N ALA A 191 14.86 -0.04 0.55
CA ALA A 191 15.13 1.19 -0.19
C ALA A 191 13.82 1.88 -0.63
N ASP A 192 12.85 1.12 -1.13
CA ASP A 192 11.52 1.62 -1.49
C ASP A 192 10.80 2.22 -0.28
N TYR A 193 10.84 1.53 0.87
CA TYR A 193 10.23 2.04 2.11
C TYR A 193 10.91 3.31 2.62
N SER A 194 12.24 3.36 2.62
CA SER A 194 13.02 4.55 2.97
C SER A 194 12.70 5.74 2.06
N MET A 195 12.58 5.51 0.75
CA MET A 195 12.21 6.54 -0.23
C MET A 195 10.77 7.05 -0.02
N ALA A 196 9.83 6.16 0.28
CA ALA A 196 8.45 6.53 0.57
C ALA A 196 8.36 7.41 1.83
N LEU A 197 9.08 7.05 2.90
CA LEU A 197 9.20 7.87 4.11
C LEU A 197 9.77 9.26 3.82
N GLN A 198 10.83 9.36 3.01
CA GLN A 198 11.40 10.66 2.63
C GLN A 198 10.42 11.52 1.82
N THR A 199 9.64 10.88 0.94
CA THR A 199 8.57 11.56 0.19
C THR A 199 7.47 12.05 1.14
N GLN A 200 7.08 11.25 2.13
CA GLN A 200 6.11 11.64 3.16
C GLN A 200 6.64 12.81 4.00
N ILE A 201 7.90 12.79 4.42
CA ILE A 201 8.52 13.90 5.15
C ILE A 201 8.49 15.18 4.30
N ALA A 202 8.81 15.09 3.01
CA ALA A 202 8.81 16.24 2.11
C ALA A 202 7.40 16.83 1.90
N ALA A 203 6.39 15.98 1.81
CA ALA A 203 5.01 16.39 1.54
C ALA A 203 4.23 16.81 2.80
N CYS A 204 4.43 16.12 3.92
CA CYS A 204 3.68 16.29 5.16
C CYS A 204 4.44 17.08 6.24
N GLY A 205 5.77 17.14 6.15
CA GLY A 205 6.64 17.57 7.25
C GLY A 205 6.81 16.50 8.34
N ASP A 206 7.81 16.70 9.20
CA ASP A 206 8.17 15.79 10.29
C ASP A 206 8.70 16.58 11.49
N ALA A 207 7.82 17.37 12.12
CA ALA A 207 8.22 18.30 13.17
C ALA A 207 8.67 17.61 14.47
N ASP A 208 8.17 16.40 14.75
CA ASP A 208 8.55 15.60 15.91
C ASP A 208 9.73 14.65 15.62
N GLY A 209 10.15 14.53 14.36
CA GLY A 209 11.25 13.68 13.93
C GLY A 209 10.92 12.19 13.92
N SER A 210 9.64 11.82 14.07
CA SER A 210 9.22 10.42 14.18
C SER A 210 9.46 9.64 12.90
N LEU A 211 9.24 10.25 11.73
CA LEU A 211 9.48 9.60 10.44
C LEU A 211 10.97 9.52 10.13
N ASN A 212 11.72 10.59 10.40
CA ASN A 212 13.16 10.62 10.21
C ASN A 212 13.88 9.65 11.16
N ALA A 213 13.34 9.38 12.35
CA ALA A 213 13.86 8.34 13.23
C ALA A 213 13.75 6.94 12.62
N ILE A 214 12.65 6.64 11.91
CA ILE A 214 12.48 5.36 11.20
C ILE A 214 13.49 5.26 10.05
N VAL A 215 13.67 6.33 9.28
CA VAL A 215 14.68 6.35 8.19
C VAL A 215 16.09 6.09 8.73
N LEU A 216 16.43 6.63 9.90
CA LEU A 216 17.71 6.37 10.56
C LEU A 216 17.85 4.93 11.05
N ASP A 217 16.77 4.33 11.54
CA ASP A 217 16.74 2.94 12.02
C ASP A 217 16.88 1.93 10.89
N LEU A 218 16.29 2.22 9.72
CA LEU A 218 16.47 1.43 8.49
C LEU A 218 17.94 1.39 8.02
N GLY A 219 18.75 2.38 8.42
CA GLY A 219 20.18 2.41 8.13
C GLY A 219 20.48 2.46 6.63
N ASP A 220 21.41 1.62 6.20
CA ASP A 220 21.84 1.50 4.80
C ASP A 220 21.07 0.44 4.00
N CYS A 221 20.03 -0.16 4.61
CA CYS A 221 19.27 -1.25 4.01
C CYS A 221 20.10 -2.51 3.70
N SER A 222 21.19 -2.73 4.42
CA SER A 222 21.89 -4.01 4.42
C SER A 222 21.05 -5.05 5.16
N PRO A 223 20.90 -6.27 4.60
CA PRO A 223 20.21 -7.36 5.30
C PRO A 223 20.94 -7.71 6.61
N PRO A 224 20.23 -8.20 7.62
CA PRO A 224 20.86 -8.65 8.85
C PRO A 224 21.86 -9.78 8.54
N GLU A 225 23.08 -9.70 9.10
CA GLU A 225 24.08 -10.76 8.93
C GLU A 225 23.52 -12.10 9.38
N GLN A 226 23.51 -13.09 8.48
CA GLN A 226 23.13 -14.46 8.85
C GLN A 226 24.20 -15.10 9.71
N ASP A 227 23.77 -15.83 10.74
CA ASP A 227 24.62 -16.71 11.53
C ASP A 227 25.42 -17.66 10.62
N GLY A 228 26.72 -17.37 10.47
CA GLY A 228 27.62 -18.15 9.63
C GLY A 228 27.99 -19.49 10.26
N PRO A 229 28.57 -20.41 9.46
CA PRO A 229 28.99 -21.73 9.91
C PRO A 229 30.00 -21.71 11.06
N VAL A 230 30.74 -20.62 11.23
CA VAL A 230 31.59 -20.40 12.41
C VAL A 230 31.42 -18.97 12.90
N GLN A 231 31.20 -18.80 14.20
CA GLN A 231 31.04 -17.49 14.84
C GLN A 231 31.90 -17.43 16.08
N VAL A 232 32.47 -16.26 16.39
CA VAL A 232 33.30 -16.08 17.58
C VAL A 232 33.45 -14.61 17.92
N THR A 233 33.68 -14.28 19.19
CA THR A 233 34.18 -12.97 19.58
C THR A 233 35.71 -12.98 19.60
N ILE A 234 36.33 -12.15 18.76
CA ILE A 234 37.79 -11.95 18.69
C ILE A 234 38.12 -10.64 19.41
N GLY A 235 38.76 -10.73 20.58
CA GLY A 235 38.89 -9.59 21.49
C GLY A 235 37.52 -9.13 21.97
N ASP A 236 37.08 -7.96 21.52
CA ASP A 236 35.76 -7.38 21.81
C ASP A 236 34.86 -7.27 20.55
N VAL A 237 35.28 -7.85 19.42
CA VAL A 237 34.57 -7.77 18.15
C VAL A 237 33.92 -9.11 17.84
N PHE A 238 32.62 -9.11 17.55
CA PHE A 238 31.94 -10.29 17.01
C PHE A 238 32.38 -10.49 15.55
N THR A 239 32.79 -11.72 15.24
CA THR A 239 33.25 -12.11 13.90
C THR A 239 32.42 -13.29 13.44
N ASN A 240 31.87 -13.14 12.24
CA ASN A 240 31.00 -14.10 11.61
C ASN A 240 31.67 -14.65 10.33
N PHE A 241 32.18 -15.86 10.37
CA PHE A 241 32.72 -16.51 9.18
C PHE A 241 31.54 -17.08 8.39
N ASN A 242 31.01 -16.26 7.48
CA ASN A 242 29.80 -16.52 6.69
C ASN A 242 29.93 -17.64 5.65
N THR A 243 31.14 -18.15 5.39
CA THR A 243 31.35 -19.33 4.54
C THR A 243 32.29 -20.34 5.20
N ALA A 244 32.09 -21.63 4.90
CA ALA A 244 33.01 -22.69 5.31
C ALA A 244 33.18 -23.71 4.19
N THR A 245 34.40 -24.17 4.00
CA THR A 245 34.74 -25.25 3.07
C THR A 245 35.43 -26.38 3.82
N VAL A 246 35.05 -27.61 3.50
CA VAL A 246 35.63 -28.82 4.10
C VAL A 246 36.26 -29.67 3.00
N SER A 247 37.55 -29.94 3.13
CA SER A 247 38.31 -30.81 2.22
C SER A 247 38.61 -32.13 2.92
N ILE A 248 38.19 -33.26 2.32
CA ILE A 248 38.39 -34.59 2.89
C ILE A 248 39.56 -35.29 2.20
N SER A 249 40.56 -35.70 2.98
CA SER A 249 41.71 -36.50 2.51
C SER A 249 41.90 -37.73 3.39
N GLY A 250 41.43 -38.88 2.92
CA GLY A 250 41.39 -40.10 3.72
C GLY A 250 40.42 -39.93 4.90
N SER A 251 40.95 -39.93 6.12
CA SER A 251 40.18 -39.69 7.35
C SER A 251 40.36 -38.28 7.93
N LEU A 252 41.12 -37.40 7.28
CA LEU A 252 41.37 -36.04 7.75
C LEU A 252 40.44 -35.07 7.03
N LEU A 253 39.74 -34.25 7.80
CA LEU A 253 38.94 -33.13 7.34
C LEU A 253 39.75 -31.86 7.59
N SER A 254 39.94 -31.05 6.56
CA SER A 254 40.55 -29.73 6.66
C SER A 254 39.47 -28.68 6.40
N VAL A 255 39.24 -27.83 7.40
CA VAL A 255 38.18 -26.83 7.41
C VAL A 255 38.79 -25.44 7.24
N ILE A 256 38.20 -24.66 6.34
CA ILE A 256 38.49 -23.24 6.17
C ILE A 256 37.16 -22.50 6.25
N ALA A 257 36.94 -21.81 7.36
CA ALA A 257 35.86 -20.83 7.52
C ALA A 257 36.39 -19.44 7.17
N THR A 258 35.64 -18.70 6.37
CA THR A 258 36.04 -17.38 5.84
C THR A 258 34.91 -16.40 6.07
N ASP A 259 35.27 -15.23 6.59
CA ASP A 259 34.48 -14.02 6.54
C ASP A 259 34.79 -13.37 5.18
N ILE A 260 33.83 -13.39 4.25
CA ILE A 260 34.05 -12.88 2.89
C ILE A 260 34.21 -11.36 2.82
N ASP A 261 33.75 -10.64 3.84
CA ASP A 261 33.74 -9.18 3.87
C ASP A 261 35.09 -8.64 4.32
N THR A 262 35.68 -9.27 5.34
CA THR A 262 37.01 -8.90 5.86
C THR A 262 38.15 -9.70 5.24
N GLY A 263 37.87 -10.90 4.73
CA GLY A 263 38.87 -11.87 4.29
C GLY A 263 39.55 -12.62 5.45
N ASP A 264 39.06 -12.45 6.68
CA ASP A 264 39.54 -13.16 7.85
C ASP A 264 39.19 -14.65 7.77
N THR A 265 40.05 -15.51 8.33
CA THR A 265 39.86 -16.97 8.24
C THR A 265 40.08 -17.68 9.56
N PHE A 266 39.26 -18.68 9.82
CA PHE A 266 39.46 -19.65 10.89
C PHE A 266 39.62 -21.04 10.28
N THR A 267 40.76 -21.67 10.55
CA THR A 267 41.11 -22.98 9.95
C THR A 267 41.45 -23.99 11.02
N PHE A 268 41.09 -25.24 10.78
CA PHE A 268 41.47 -26.37 11.62
C PHE A 268 41.38 -27.67 10.86
N ASP A 269 42.11 -28.66 11.34
CA ASP A 269 42.02 -30.04 10.91
C ASP A 269 41.38 -30.91 11.99
N ILE A 270 40.61 -31.91 11.58
CA ILE A 270 40.01 -32.90 12.49
C ILE A 270 39.91 -34.27 11.83
N VAL A 271 40.00 -35.34 12.60
CA VAL A 271 39.78 -36.70 12.08
C VAL A 271 38.29 -36.99 12.02
N LEU A 272 37.81 -37.59 10.92
CA LEU A 272 36.40 -37.98 10.73
C LEU A 272 35.89 -38.80 11.92
N GLN A 273 34.66 -38.55 12.38
CA GLN A 273 34.04 -39.20 13.53
C GLN A 273 34.71 -38.94 14.89
N GLN A 274 35.74 -38.09 14.95
CA GLN A 274 36.34 -37.69 16.21
C GLN A 274 35.50 -36.59 16.88
N THR A 275 35.04 -36.86 18.10
CA THR A 275 34.31 -35.94 18.96
C THR A 275 34.96 -35.85 20.34
N GLY A 276 34.59 -34.83 21.12
CA GLY A 276 35.11 -34.57 22.47
C GLY A 276 35.99 -33.33 22.57
N ASP A 277 36.67 -33.21 23.70
CA ASP A 277 37.52 -32.06 24.03
C ASP A 277 38.87 -32.12 23.29
N ASN A 278 39.33 -30.96 22.82
CA ASN A 278 40.67 -30.73 22.28
C ASN A 278 41.05 -31.65 21.11
N VAL A 279 40.07 -31.94 20.25
CA VAL A 279 40.23 -32.82 19.08
C VAL A 279 40.65 -32.09 17.80
N MET A 280 40.59 -30.75 17.79
CA MET A 280 41.05 -29.95 16.64
C MET A 280 42.58 -29.91 16.60
N GLN A 281 43.13 -29.90 15.39
CA GLN A 281 44.56 -29.85 15.10
C GLN A 281 44.84 -28.72 14.11
N ASN A 282 46.11 -28.27 14.08
CA ASN A 282 46.58 -27.23 13.15
C ASN A 282 45.69 -25.97 13.13
N THR A 283 45.10 -25.62 14.27
CA THR A 283 44.14 -24.52 14.36
C THR A 283 44.84 -23.18 14.20
N THR A 284 44.41 -22.40 13.20
CA THR A 284 44.91 -21.04 12.98
C THR A 284 43.77 -20.06 12.74
N LEU A 285 44.00 -18.81 13.13
CA LEU A 285 43.10 -17.68 12.98
C LEU A 285 43.86 -16.58 12.25
N THR A 286 43.35 -16.13 11.12
CA THR A 286 43.90 -15.00 10.36
C THR A 286 42.99 -13.80 10.54
N VAL A 287 43.53 -12.70 11.09
CA VAL A 287 42.81 -11.44 11.31
C VAL A 287 43.59 -10.31 10.66
N GLY A 288 42.96 -9.53 9.78
CA GLY A 288 43.61 -8.43 9.05
C GLY A 288 44.84 -8.89 8.25
N GLY A 289 44.83 -10.13 7.78
CA GLY A 289 45.94 -10.75 7.05
C GLY A 289 47.11 -11.25 7.91
N VAL A 290 47.02 -11.16 9.25
CA VAL A 290 48.03 -11.69 10.17
C VAL A 290 47.59 -13.06 10.69
N VAL A 291 48.47 -14.06 10.58
CA VAL A 291 48.18 -15.43 11.04
C VAL A 291 48.57 -15.59 12.50
N HIS A 292 47.61 -16.07 13.30
CA HIS A 292 47.79 -16.46 14.69
C HIS A 292 47.54 -17.98 14.84
N THR A 293 48.34 -18.64 15.66
CA THR A 293 48.23 -20.07 15.96
C THR A 293 47.63 -20.29 17.34
N ALA A 294 46.78 -21.31 17.51
CA ALA A 294 46.23 -21.65 18.82
C ALA A 294 47.34 -21.89 19.87
N SER A 295 47.21 -21.25 21.03
CA SER A 295 48.20 -21.34 22.12
C SER A 295 47.67 -22.18 23.27
N ILE A 296 48.37 -23.26 23.60
CA ILE A 296 48.06 -24.14 24.74
C ILE A 296 48.83 -23.77 26.02
N GLU A 297 49.83 -22.90 25.90
CA GLU A 297 50.68 -22.46 27.02
C GLU A 297 50.30 -21.06 27.54
N ALA A 298 49.30 -20.41 26.93
CA ALA A 298 48.81 -19.11 27.36
C ALA A 298 48.07 -19.17 28.71
N THR A 299 47.85 -18.00 29.31
CA THR A 299 47.06 -17.86 30.55
C THR A 299 45.63 -18.39 30.37
N THR A 300 45.06 -18.17 29.18
CA THR A 300 43.77 -18.74 28.75
C THR A 300 44.03 -19.65 27.55
N PRO A 301 44.36 -20.93 27.77
CA PRO A 301 44.74 -21.82 26.68
C PRO A 301 43.58 -22.03 25.71
N PHE A 302 43.90 -22.19 24.43
CA PHE A 302 42.93 -22.60 23.43
C PHE A 302 42.33 -23.96 23.80
N VAL A 303 41.01 -24.02 23.83
CA VAL A 303 40.23 -25.22 24.08
C VAL A 303 39.12 -25.33 23.05
N ASN A 304 38.76 -26.57 22.72
CA ASN A 304 37.60 -26.84 21.89
C ASN A 304 36.84 -28.07 22.32
N ASN A 305 35.57 -28.16 21.94
CA ASN A 305 34.74 -29.33 22.15
C ASN A 305 33.93 -29.58 20.87
N ILE A 306 34.08 -30.75 20.26
CA ILE A 306 33.30 -31.15 19.09
C ILE A 306 32.23 -32.15 19.53
N THR A 307 30.97 -31.80 19.31
CA THR A 307 29.82 -32.62 19.73
C THR A 307 29.29 -33.50 18.61
N ALA A 308 29.44 -33.06 17.36
CA ALA A 308 29.15 -33.84 16.16
C ALA A 308 30.24 -33.63 15.12
N ASN A 309 30.64 -34.71 14.45
CA ASN A 309 31.59 -34.71 13.36
C ASN A 309 31.34 -36.00 12.58
N ASP A 310 30.49 -35.92 11.56
CA ASP A 310 30.14 -37.04 10.70
C ASP A 310 30.43 -36.69 9.24
N ASP A 311 29.95 -37.52 8.32
CA ASP A 311 30.19 -37.35 6.89
C ASP A 311 29.52 -36.10 6.27
N THR A 312 28.71 -35.37 7.05
CA THR A 312 27.88 -34.24 6.57
C THR A 312 27.92 -33.00 7.46
N THR A 313 28.32 -33.14 8.73
CA THR A 313 28.24 -32.05 9.71
C THR A 313 29.43 -32.02 10.67
N ILE A 314 29.82 -30.81 11.08
CA ILE A 314 30.72 -30.57 12.21
C ILE A 314 30.05 -29.55 13.13
N VAL A 315 29.83 -29.93 14.39
CA VAL A 315 29.23 -29.07 15.41
C VAL A 315 30.13 -29.04 16.63
N GLY A 316 30.37 -27.85 17.18
CA GLY A 316 31.20 -27.71 18.36
C GLY A 316 31.36 -26.29 18.85
N THR A 317 32.26 -26.12 19.81
CA THR A 317 32.62 -24.83 20.38
C THR A 317 34.13 -24.70 20.53
N PHE A 318 34.61 -23.46 20.60
CA PHE A 318 36.01 -23.16 20.90
C PHE A 318 36.15 -21.83 21.63
N SER A 319 37.25 -21.66 22.35
CA SER A 319 37.67 -20.39 22.94
C SER A 319 39.15 -20.44 23.34
N GLY A 320 39.70 -19.31 23.75
CA GLY A 320 41.06 -19.19 24.26
C GLY A 320 41.99 -18.42 23.33
N THR A 321 43.28 -18.44 23.66
CA THR A 321 44.27 -17.55 23.07
C THR A 321 44.89 -18.09 21.79
N PHE A 322 45.05 -17.22 20.81
CA PHE A 322 45.88 -17.38 19.62
C PHE A 322 47.09 -16.44 19.69
N THR A 323 48.25 -16.87 19.20
CA THR A 323 49.49 -16.09 19.20
C THR A 323 50.09 -15.99 17.81
N ASN A 324 50.62 -14.83 17.42
CA ASN A 324 51.44 -14.71 16.21
C ASN A 324 52.95 -14.92 16.52
N PRO A 325 53.83 -14.96 15.50
CA PRO A 325 55.28 -15.09 15.69
C PRO A 325 55.94 -13.96 16.48
N ASP A 326 55.29 -12.80 16.59
CA ASP A 326 55.75 -11.64 17.36
C ASP A 326 55.26 -11.66 18.82
N ASN A 327 54.66 -12.77 19.26
CA ASN A 327 54.07 -12.98 20.59
C ASN A 327 52.87 -12.07 20.91
N GLU A 328 52.22 -11.51 19.90
CA GLU A 328 50.95 -10.80 20.08
C GLU A 328 49.82 -11.82 20.25
N GLU A 329 49.03 -11.62 21.31
CA GLU A 329 47.94 -12.49 21.70
C GLU A 329 46.59 -11.92 21.24
N VAL A 330 45.76 -12.82 20.71
CA VAL A 330 44.36 -12.56 20.40
C VAL A 330 43.52 -13.55 21.18
N LEU A 331 42.58 -13.05 21.98
CA LEU A 331 41.68 -13.89 22.75
C LEU A 331 40.40 -14.15 21.95
N THR A 332 39.99 -15.41 21.89
CA THR A 332 38.69 -15.80 21.34
C THR A 332 37.75 -16.24 22.45
N ALA A 333 36.48 -15.86 22.37
CA ALA A 333 35.44 -16.23 23.32
C ALA A 333 34.14 -16.60 22.61
N GLY A 334 33.41 -17.54 23.20
CA GLY A 334 32.08 -17.93 22.72
C GLY A 334 32.06 -18.50 21.30
N GLY A 335 33.15 -19.13 20.85
CA GLY A 335 33.24 -19.69 19.52
C GLY A 335 32.23 -20.82 19.32
N VAL A 336 31.44 -20.75 18.26
CA VAL A 336 30.46 -21.75 17.84
C VAL A 336 30.82 -22.23 16.44
N ILE A 337 30.74 -23.54 16.23
CA ILE A 337 30.94 -24.22 14.94
C ILE A 337 29.65 -24.96 14.63
N ASN A 338 29.08 -24.70 13.47
CA ASN A 338 27.91 -25.39 12.92
C ASN A 338 28.05 -25.46 11.38
N ILE A 339 28.88 -26.39 10.93
CA ILE A 339 29.20 -26.55 9.50
C ILE A 339 28.37 -27.70 8.95
N VAL A 340 27.69 -27.43 7.84
CA VAL A 340 27.07 -28.45 6.97
C VAL A 340 27.78 -28.39 5.62
N TYR A 341 28.23 -29.53 5.11
CA TYR A 341 29.11 -29.58 3.94
C TYR A 341 28.89 -30.83 3.07
#